data_AF-A0A538CNZ8-F1
#
_entry.id   AF-A0A538CNZ8-F1
#
_cell.length_a   1.000
_cell.length_b   1.000
_cell.length_c   1.000
_cell.angle_alpha   90.00
_cell.angle_beta   90.00
_cell.angle_gamma   90.00
#
_symmetry.space_group_name_H-M   'P 1'
#
loop_
_entity.id
_entity.type
_entity.pdbx_description
1 polymer ?
#
loop_
_entity_poly.entity_id
_entity_poly.type
_entity_poly.pdbx_seq_one_letter_code
_entity_poly.pdbx_strand_id
1 'polypeptide(L)'
;MSTRLLGASAAVTALVVLAVWLTDLSFQRAALLAPVLVIGVGAVAGLVVFWGRTGWDSLRRSHHPALIAAGAAAFIALLVVLTLLGVNLPRE
;
A
#
# COMPACT_ATOMS: atom_id res chain seq x y z
N MET A 1 12.63 -21.70 -20.63
CA MET A 1 11.69 -21.23 -19.58
C MET A 1 11.13 -19.89 -20.01
N SER A 2 9.81 -19.67 -19.94
CA SER A 2 9.21 -18.40 -20.37
C SER A 2 9.53 -17.28 -19.38
N THR A 3 9.97 -16.13 -19.84
CA THR A 3 10.26 -14.94 -19.01
C THR A 3 9.07 -14.51 -18.14
N ARG A 4 7.84 -14.76 -18.62
CA ARG A 4 6.59 -14.49 -17.89
C ARG A 4 6.45 -15.37 -16.64
N LEU A 5 6.85 -16.65 -16.75
CA LEU A 5 6.81 -17.59 -15.63
C LEU A 5 7.83 -17.21 -14.55
N LEU A 6 9.04 -16.80 -14.96
CA LEU A 6 10.08 -16.33 -14.04
C LEU A 6 9.65 -15.06 -13.29
N GLY A 7 9.04 -14.10 -14.00
CA GLY A 7 8.51 -12.88 -13.38
C GLY A 7 7.39 -13.18 -12.38
N ALA A 8 6.43 -14.03 -12.78
CA ALA A 8 5.33 -14.42 -11.91
C ALA A 8 5.83 -15.16 -10.66
N SER A 9 6.75 -16.12 -10.81
CA SER A 9 7.31 -16.85 -9.67
C SER A 9 8.05 -15.92 -8.72
N ALA A 10 8.86 -14.99 -9.24
CA ALA A 10 9.60 -14.03 -8.42
C ALA A 10 8.66 -13.11 -7.63
N ALA A 11 7.60 -12.60 -8.27
CA ALA A 11 6.59 -11.76 -7.62
C ALA A 11 5.85 -12.50 -6.50
N VAL A 12 5.44 -13.75 -6.74
CA VAL A 12 4.78 -14.58 -5.73
C VAL A 12 5.72 -14.88 -4.57
N THR A 13 6.97 -15.24 -4.84
CA THR A 13 7.98 -15.46 -3.79
C THR A 13 8.20 -14.21 -2.95
N ALA A 14 8.34 -13.04 -3.58
CA ALA A 14 8.49 -11.78 -2.88
C ALA A 14 7.28 -11.48 -1.98
N LEU A 15 6.06 -11.68 -2.48
CA LEU A 15 4.84 -11.50 -1.70
C LEU A 15 4.76 -12.43 -0.48
N VAL A 16 5.12 -13.70 -0.65
CA VAL A 16 5.11 -14.68 0.45
C VAL A 16 6.15 -14.31 1.50
N VAL A 17 7.38 -13.96 1.10
CA VAL A 17 8.43 -13.52 2.03
C VAL A 17 8.00 -12.26 2.79
N LEU A 18 7.42 -11.29 2.08
CA LEU A 18 6.98 -10.03 2.67
C LEU A 18 5.81 -10.24 3.63
N ALA A 19 4.88 -11.15 3.31
CA ALA A 19 3.79 -11.54 4.20
C ALA A 19 4.31 -12.24 5.47
N VAL A 20 5.22 -13.21 5.34
CA VAL A 20 5.86 -13.89 6.49
C VAL A 20 6.53 -12.87 7.39
N TRP A 21 7.28 -11.93 6.82
CA TRP A 21 7.98 -10.89 7.58
C TRP A 21 7.04 -9.92 8.30
N LEU A 22 5.94 -9.50 7.68
CA LEU A 22 4.98 -8.58 8.32
C LEU A 22 4.08 -9.23 9.38
N THR A 23 3.85 -10.54 9.28
CA THR A 23 2.83 -11.22 10.09
C THR A 23 3.39 -12.28 11.04
N ASP A 24 4.72 -12.50 11.04
CA ASP A 24 5.41 -13.58 11.77
C ASP A 24 4.78 -14.98 11.55
N LEU A 25 4.07 -15.17 10.44
CA LEU A 25 3.42 -16.43 10.09
C LEU A 25 4.44 -17.47 9.66
N SER A 26 4.19 -18.75 10.00
CA SER A 26 5.04 -19.84 9.50
C SER A 26 5.00 -19.92 7.96
N PHE A 27 6.15 -20.21 7.35
CA PHE A 27 6.32 -20.27 5.89
C PHE A 27 5.30 -21.21 5.22
N GLN A 28 4.95 -22.32 5.88
CA GLN A 28 3.94 -23.27 5.41
C GLN A 28 2.54 -22.63 5.33
N ARG A 29 2.12 -21.87 6.35
CA ARG A 29 0.82 -21.17 6.32
C ARG A 29 0.79 -20.08 5.25
N ALA A 30 1.88 -19.31 5.12
CA ALA A 30 1.98 -18.27 4.10
C ALA A 30 1.95 -18.86 2.67
N ALA A 31 2.59 -20.01 2.45
CA ALA A 31 2.55 -20.71 1.17
C ALA A 31 1.14 -21.24 0.83
N LEU A 32 0.42 -21.76 1.82
CA LEU A 32 -0.97 -22.19 1.64
C LEU A 32 -1.91 -21.01 1.36
N LEU A 33 -1.64 -19.85 1.98
CA LEU A 33 -2.38 -18.61 1.75
C LEU A 33 -1.90 -17.82 0.52
N ALA A 34 -0.86 -18.27 -0.18
CA ALA A 34 -0.27 -17.55 -1.30
C ALA A 34 -1.32 -17.11 -2.35
N PRO A 35 -2.32 -17.93 -2.75
CA PRO A 35 -3.35 -17.48 -3.68
C PRO A 35 -4.15 -16.29 -3.15
N VAL A 36 -4.52 -16.33 -1.87
CA VAL A 36 -5.28 -15.25 -1.21
C VAL A 36 -4.42 -14.00 -1.06
N LEU A 37 -3.14 -14.15 -0.71
CA LEU A 37 -2.19 -13.03 -0.63
C LEU A 37 -2.00 -12.36 -1.98
N VAL A 38 -1.83 -13.14 -3.05
CA VAL A 38 -1.68 -12.62 -4.41
C VAL A 38 -2.94 -11.89 -4.87
N ILE A 39 -4.12 -12.46 -4.63
CA ILE A 39 -5.40 -11.81 -4.98
C ILE A 39 -5.61 -10.54 -4.15
N GLY A 40 -5.38 -10.60 -2.83
CA GLY A 40 -5.56 -9.48 -1.92
C GLY A 40 -4.62 -8.33 -2.24
N VAL A 41 -3.32 -8.61 -2.41
CA VAL A 41 -2.34 -7.59 -2.78
C VAL A 41 -2.57 -7.08 -4.20
N GLY A 42 -2.94 -7.95 -5.14
CA GLY A 42 -3.32 -7.54 -6.50
C GLY A 42 -4.52 -6.60 -6.50
N ALA A 43 -5.54 -6.89 -5.70
CA ALA A 43 -6.74 -6.04 -5.56
C ALA A 43 -6.40 -4.69 -4.93
N VAL A 44 -5.61 -4.66 -3.85
CA VAL A 44 -5.16 -3.42 -3.21
C VAL A 44 -4.29 -2.61 -4.16
N ALA A 45 -3.34 -3.23 -4.85
CA ALA A 45 -2.51 -2.56 -5.84
C ALA A 45 -3.35 -1.97 -6.98
N GLY A 46 -4.32 -2.75 -7.51
CA GLY A 46 -5.27 -2.28 -8.51
C GLY A 46 -6.07 -1.08 -8.01
N LEU A 47 -6.56 -1.12 -6.77
CA LEU A 47 -7.28 -0.02 -6.15
C LEU A 47 -6.40 1.22 -6.00
N VAL A 48 -5.19 1.08 -5.44
CA VAL A 48 -4.24 2.19 -5.26
C VAL A 48 -3.89 2.82 -6.61
N VAL A 49 -3.65 2.01 -7.65
CA VAL A 49 -3.37 2.52 -9.00
C VAL A 49 -4.60 3.21 -9.59
N PHE A 50 -5.79 2.62 -9.45
CA PHE A 50 -7.03 3.18 -9.96
C PHE A 50 -7.37 4.52 -9.31
N TRP A 51 -7.38 4.57 -7.98
CA TRP A 51 -7.68 5.78 -7.22
C TRP A 51 -6.55 6.80 -7.30
N GLY A 52 -5.29 6.35 -7.27
CA GLY A 52 -4.13 7.21 -7.43
C GLY A 52 -4.11 7.89 -8.79
N ARG A 53 -4.39 7.15 -9.88
CA ARG A 53 -4.49 7.74 -11.22
C ARG A 53 -5.67 8.69 -11.35
N THR A 54 -6.85 8.28 -10.87
CA THR A 54 -8.05 9.13 -10.90
C THR A 54 -7.87 10.42 -10.10
N GLY A 55 -7.27 10.29 -8.91
CA GLY A 55 -6.91 11.42 -8.05
C GLY A 55 -5.88 12.32 -8.71
N TRP A 56 -4.86 11.76 -9.35
CA TRP A 56 -3.84 12.52 -10.06
C TRP A 56 -4.41 13.31 -11.24
N ASP A 57 -5.29 12.69 -12.04
CA ASP A 57 -5.98 13.35 -13.14
C ASP A 57 -6.93 14.45 -12.62
N SER A 58 -7.57 14.22 -11.48
CA SER A 58 -8.41 15.23 -10.79
C SER A 58 -7.57 16.40 -10.24
N LEU A 59 -6.43 16.12 -9.61
CA LEU A 59 -5.50 17.14 -9.13
C LEU A 59 -4.95 17.97 -10.29
N ARG A 60 -4.54 17.34 -11.40
CA ARG A 60 -3.99 18.04 -12.57
C ARG A 60 -4.99 18.99 -13.24
N ARG A 61 -6.29 18.70 -13.15
CA ARG A 61 -7.36 19.58 -13.68
C ARG A 61 -7.70 20.73 -12.73
N SER A 62 -7.17 20.74 -11.51
CA SER A 62 -7.37 21.84 -10.56
C SER A 62 -6.49 23.04 -10.91
N HIS A 63 -6.93 24.24 -10.51
CA HIS A 63 -6.24 25.50 -10.84
C HIS A 63 -4.86 25.63 -10.17
N HIS A 64 -4.65 24.95 -9.02
CA HIS A 64 -3.39 24.97 -8.26
C HIS A 64 -2.97 23.57 -7.77
N PRO A 65 -2.54 22.65 -8.66
CA PRO A 65 -2.28 21.25 -8.32
C PRO A 65 -1.18 21.08 -7.26
N ALA A 66 -0.12 21.90 -7.32
CA ALA A 66 1.00 21.82 -6.40
C ALA A 66 0.63 22.20 -4.97
N LEU A 67 -0.24 23.21 -4.79
CA LEU A 67 -0.70 23.63 -3.46
C LEU A 67 -1.58 22.58 -2.81
N ILE A 68 -2.45 21.92 -3.59
CA ILE A 68 -3.31 20.85 -3.09
C ILE A 68 -2.48 19.64 -2.67
N ALA A 69 -1.52 19.23 -3.50
CA ALA A 69 -0.61 18.13 -3.17
C ALA A 69 0.24 18.44 -1.93
N ALA A 70 0.79 19.65 -1.84
CA ALA A 70 1.56 20.10 -0.68
C ALA A 70 0.70 20.17 0.59
N GLY A 71 -0.53 20.67 0.50
CA GLY A 71 -1.48 20.72 1.60
C GLY A 71 -1.88 19.32 2.10
N ALA A 72 -2.16 18.39 1.18
CA ALA A 72 -2.44 17.00 1.53
C ALA A 72 -1.22 16.33 2.20
N ALA A 73 -0.02 16.53 1.65
CA ALA A 73 1.21 16.01 2.24
C ALA A 73 1.48 16.61 3.63
N ALA A 74 1.29 17.91 3.81
CA ALA A 74 1.44 18.58 5.10
C ALA A 74 0.42 18.07 6.13
N PHE A 75 -0.82 17.83 5.71
CA PHE A 75 -1.84 17.24 6.57
C PHE A 75 -1.48 15.81 7.00
N ILE A 76 -1.02 14.96 6.08
CA ILE A 76 -0.53 13.62 6.41
C ILE A 76 0.67 13.69 7.37
N ALA A 77 1.64 14.56 7.10
CA ALA A 77 2.80 14.77 7.95
C ALA A 77 2.39 15.20 9.36
N LEU A 78 1.42 16.12 9.47
CA LEU A 78 0.84 16.53 10.75
C LEU A 78 0.20 15.36 11.50
N LEU A 79 -0.61 14.53 10.82
CA LEU A 79 -1.22 13.35 11.44
C LEU A 79 -0.17 12.37 11.97
N VAL A 80 0.88 12.11 11.19
CA VAL A 80 1.99 11.25 11.61
C VAL A 80 2.68 11.83 12.83
N VAL A 81 2.99 13.14 12.81
CA VAL A 81 3.60 13.84 13.96
C VAL A 81 2.71 13.72 15.19
N LEU A 82 1.40 14.00 15.09
CA LEU A 82 0.47 13.90 16.21
C LEU A 82 0.36 12.47 16.76
N THR A 83 0.41 11.47 15.88
CA THR A 83 0.38 10.04 16.27
C THR A 83 1.66 9.66 17.02
N LEU A 84 2.83 10.08 16.52
CA LEU A 84 4.12 9.85 17.17
C LEU A 84 4.27 10.62 18.49
N LEU A 85 3.71 11.82 18.55
CA LEU A 85 3.69 12.64 19.75
C LEU A 85 2.77 12.07 20.83
N GLY A 86 1.98 11.03 20.50
CA GLY A 86 1.18 10.29 21.47
C GLY A 86 0.15 11.20 22.14
N VAL A 87 -0.48 12.08 21.37
CA VAL A 87 -1.60 12.90 21.84
C VAL A 87 -2.69 11.94 22.28
N ASN A 88 -2.68 11.56 23.55
CA ASN A 88 -3.78 10.89 24.19
C ASN A 88 -4.93 11.88 24.14
N LEU A 89 -5.87 11.66 23.22
CA LEU A 89 -7.18 12.27 23.35
C LEU A 89 -7.66 11.93 24.77
N PRO A 90 -7.97 12.94 25.60
CA PRO A 90 -8.49 12.68 26.94
C PRO A 90 -9.70 11.78 26.77
N ARG A 91 -9.58 10.56 27.29
CA ARG A 91 -10.64 9.56 27.24
C ARG A 91 -11.68 10.01 28.25
N GLU A 92 -12.81 10.44 27.73
CA GLU A 92 -14.06 10.55 28.47
C GLU A 92 -14.55 9.15 28.86
#